data_AF-A0A1X1RU34-F1
#
_entry.id   AF-A0A1X1RU34-F1
#
_cell.length_a   1.000
_cell.length_b   1.000
_cell.length_c   1.000
_cell.angle_alpha   90.00
_cell.angle_beta   90.00
_cell.angle_gamma   90.00
#
_symmetry.space_group_name_H-M   'P 1'
#
loop_
_entity.id
_entity.type
_entity.pdbx_description
1 polymer ?
#
loop_
_entity_poly.entity_id
_entity_poly.type
_entity_poly.pdbx_seq_one_letter_code
_entity_poly.pdbx_strand_id
1 'polypeptide(L)'
;MLMRPVKPAEAAQARLFEEILQAEIAELRELAYRMAQSLDQQPASGSTGPAGHLLRIHSRIDEIHRLLNALRGRFPHSQRDAELQPE
;
A
#
# COMPACT_ATOMS: atom_id res chain seq x y z
N MET A 1 -26.23 -13.01 1.13
CA MET A 1 -25.13 -13.22 2.10
C MET A 1 -25.31 -12.21 3.23
N LEU A 2 -25.55 -12.67 4.46
CA LEU A 2 -25.63 -11.79 5.64
C LEU A 2 -24.23 -11.23 5.92
N MET A 3 -24.05 -9.91 5.82
CA MET A 3 -22.80 -9.28 6.24
C MET A 3 -22.71 -9.35 7.76
N ARG A 4 -21.66 -9.99 8.28
CA ARG A 4 -21.41 -10.04 9.72
C ARG A 4 -21.16 -8.61 10.22
N PRO A 5 -21.78 -8.18 11.34
CA PRO A 5 -21.52 -6.86 11.88
C PRO A 5 -20.04 -6.72 12.24
N VAL A 6 -19.42 -5.67 11.70
CA VAL A 6 -18.02 -5.32 11.96
C VAL A 6 -17.92 -4.79 13.39
N LYS A 7 -16.98 -5.32 14.16
CA LYS A 7 -16.72 -4.83 15.53
C LYS A 7 -15.89 -3.54 15.47
N PRO A 8 -16.08 -2.59 16.40
CA PRO A 8 -15.28 -1.36 16.46
C PRO A 8 -13.77 -1.61 16.48
N ALA A 9 -13.32 -2.63 17.21
CA ALA A 9 -11.91 -3.04 17.25
C ALA A 9 -11.38 -3.50 15.88
N GLU A 10 -12.18 -4.22 15.10
CA GLU A 10 -11.80 -4.65 13.74
C GLU A 10 -11.69 -3.43 12.80
N ALA A 11 -12.57 -2.44 12.96
CA ALA A 11 -12.51 -1.19 12.20
C ALA A 11 -11.29 -0.32 12.58
N ALA A 12 -10.93 -0.27 13.87
CA ALA A 12 -9.71 0.43 14.32
C ALA A 12 -8.44 -0.25 13.79
N GLN A 13 -8.39 -1.59 13.84
CA GLN A 13 -7.29 -2.37 13.27
C GLN A 13 -7.16 -2.17 11.75
N ALA A 14 -8.29 -2.10 11.03
CA ALA A 14 -8.29 -1.84 9.59
C ALA A 14 -7.67 -0.47 9.26
N ARG A 15 -7.96 0.57 10.05
CA ARG A 15 -7.35 1.91 9.86
C ARG A 15 -5.84 1.89 10.08
N LEU A 16 -5.40 1.27 11.18
CA LEU A 16 -3.96 1.11 11.45
C LEU A 16 -3.26 0.36 10.30
N PHE A 17 -3.89 -0.70 9.79
CA PHE A 17 -3.33 -1.46 8.69
C PHE A 17 -3.30 -0.65 7.39
N GLU A 18 -4.33 0.17 7.13
CA GLU A 18 -4.35 1.10 6.01
C GLU A 18 -3.19 2.11 6.08
N GLU A 19 -2.94 2.71 7.24
CA GLU A 19 -1.81 3.63 7.44
C GLU A 19 -0.45 2.96 7.16
N ILE A 20 -0.27 1.73 7.66
CA ILE A 20 0.96 0.95 7.42
C ILE A 20 1.15 0.67 5.92
N LEU A 21 0.10 0.24 5.22
CA LEU A 21 0.16 -0.04 3.78
C LEU A 21 0.43 1.22 2.95
N GLN A 22 -0.07 2.38 3.38
CA GLN A 22 0.22 3.66 2.73
C GLN A 22 1.68 4.08 2.92
N ALA A 23 2.23 3.90 4.12
CA ALA A 23 3.65 4.14 4.40
C ALA A 23 4.55 3.25 3.53
N GLU A 24 4.22 1.95 3.44
CA GLU A 24 4.95 0.99 2.60
C GLU A 24 4.96 1.40 1.12
N ILE A 25 3.82 1.88 0.58
CA ILE A 25 3.77 2.40 -0.80
C ILE A 25 4.71 3.60 -0.97
N ALA A 26 4.76 4.51 0.00
CA ALA A 26 5.61 5.69 -0.07
C ALA A 26 7.10 5.29 -0.09
N GLU A 27 7.51 4.37 0.77
CA GLU A 27 8.88 3.84 0.81
C GLU A 27 9.27 3.12 -0.49
N LEU A 28 8.38 2.27 -1.03
CA LEU A 28 8.61 1.57 -2.29
C LEU A 28 8.73 2.53 -3.47
N ARG A 29 7.94 3.61 -3.50
CA ARG A 29 8.04 4.66 -4.53
C ARG A 29 9.37 5.40 -4.46
N GLU A 30 9.81 5.75 -3.26
CA GLU A 30 11.11 6.40 -3.05
C GLU A 30 12.26 5.48 -3.49
N LEU A 31 12.19 4.19 -3.15
CA LEU A 31 13.16 3.20 -3.59
C LEU A 31 13.19 3.06 -5.12
N ALA A 32 12.03 2.95 -5.76
CA ALA A 32 11.93 2.90 -7.21
C ALA A 32 12.53 4.14 -7.87
N TYR A 33 12.26 5.32 -7.33
CA TYR A 33 12.80 6.58 -7.83
C TYR A 33 14.34 6.62 -7.76
N ARG A 34 14.93 6.24 -6.62
CA ARG A 34 16.38 6.15 -6.45
C ARG A 34 17.01 5.15 -7.42
N MET A 35 16.39 3.99 -7.60
CA MET A 35 16.88 2.96 -8.50
C MET A 35 16.80 3.38 -9.98
N ALA A 36 15.75 4.09 -10.37
CA ALA A 36 15.61 4.65 -11.71
C ALA A 36 16.71 5.68 -12.01
N GLN A 37 17.01 6.58 -11.06
CA GLN A 37 18.13 7.53 -11.21
C GLN A 37 19.48 6.83 -11.39
N SER A 38 19.73 5.75 -10.64
CA SER A 38 20.97 4.99 -10.77
C SER A 38 21.11 4.28 -12.13
N LEU A 39 19.98 3.86 -12.73
CA LEU A 39 19.96 3.26 -14.07
C LEU A 39 20.35 4.26 -15.15
N ASP A 40 19.86 5.50 -15.07
CA ASP A 40 20.18 6.56 -16.03
C ASP A 40 21.68 6.93 -16.03
N GLN A 41 22.37 6.67 -14.92
CA GLN A 41 23.80 6.93 -14.76
C GLN A 41 24.71 5.77 -15.15
N GLN A 42 24.18 4.56 -15.38
CA GLN A 42 24.98 3.36 -15.65
C GLN A 42 24.95 2.96 -17.14
N PRO A 43 26.10 2.80 -17.83
CA PRO A 43 26.12 2.24 -19.17
C PRO A 43 25.65 0.78 -19.14
N ALA A 44 24.76 0.42 -20.08
CA ALA A 44 24.05 -0.85 -20.15
C ALA A 44 25.00 -2.07 -20.12
N SER A 45 25.16 -2.67 -18.95
CA SER A 45 25.86 -3.94 -18.77
C SER A 45 24.83 -5.03 -18.46
N GLY A 46 24.69 -5.97 -19.38
CA GLY A 46 23.59 -6.93 -19.49
C GLY A 46 23.60 -8.10 -18.50
N SER A 47 23.57 -7.81 -17.20
CA SER A 47 23.07 -8.80 -16.22
C SER A 47 21.58 -8.58 -15.97
N THR A 48 20.90 -9.53 -15.32
CA THR A 48 19.50 -9.43 -14.85
C THR A 48 19.32 -8.14 -14.06
N GLY A 49 18.96 -7.07 -14.77
CA GLY A 49 19.42 -5.74 -14.41
C GLY A 49 18.58 -5.06 -13.33
N PRO A 50 18.94 -3.82 -12.96
CA PRO A 50 18.17 -3.00 -12.03
C PRO A 50 16.71 -2.78 -12.52
N ALA A 51 16.46 -2.93 -13.83
CA ALA A 51 15.12 -2.95 -14.42
C ALA A 51 14.22 -4.10 -13.89
N GLY A 52 14.77 -5.30 -13.65
CA GLY A 52 14.00 -6.41 -13.08
C GLY A 52 13.59 -6.16 -11.63
N HIS A 53 14.46 -5.49 -10.87
CA HIS A 53 14.14 -5.05 -9.50
C HIS A 53 13.07 -3.96 -9.48
N LEU A 54 13.14 -2.98 -10.39
CA LEU A 54 12.08 -1.97 -10.56
C LEU A 54 10.73 -2.62 -10.88
N LEU A 55 10.70 -3.58 -11.82
CA LEU A 55 9.46 -4.29 -12.15
C LEU A 55 8.86 -5.01 -10.94
N ARG A 56 9.70 -5.58 -10.08
CA ARG A 56 9.27 -6.23 -8.83
C ARG A 56 8.72 -5.23 -7.82
N ILE A 57 9.34 -4.06 -7.69
CA ILE A 57 8.84 -2.98 -6.82
C ILE A 57 7.47 -2.50 -7.30
N HIS A 58 7.29 -2.26 -8.60
CA HIS A 58 5.99 -1.88 -9.17
C HIS A 58 4.93 -2.96 -8.93
N SER A 59 5.28 -4.22 -9.15
CA SER A 59 4.37 -5.35 -8.88
C SER A 59 3.95 -5.43 -7.41
N ARG A 60 4.87 -5.09 -6.49
CA ARG A 60 4.57 -5.06 -5.05
C ARG A 60 3.64 -3.90 -4.69
N ILE A 61 3.85 -2.71 -5.28
CA ILE A 61 2.96 -1.57 -5.11
C ILE A 61 1.53 -1.92 -5.57
N ASP A 62 1.38 -2.59 -6.71
CA ASP A 62 0.07 -3.02 -7.23
C ASP A 62 -0.62 -4.05 -6.34
N GLU A 63 0.15 -4.95 -5.73
CA GLU A 63 -0.36 -5.87 -4.72
C GLU A 63 -0.90 -5.12 -3.49
N ILE A 64 -0.16 -4.14 -2.98
CA ILE A 64 -0.60 -3.34 -1.83
C ILE A 64 -1.86 -2.52 -2.16
N HIS A 65 -1.96 -1.94 -3.37
CA HIS A 65 -3.18 -1.28 -3.81
C HIS A 65 -4.39 -2.23 -3.83
N ARG A 66 -4.21 -3.49 -4.27
CA ARG A 66 -5.27 -4.50 -4.22
C ARG A 66 -5.69 -4.83 -2.79
N LEU A 67 -4.73 -4.94 -1.87
CA LEU A 67 -5.01 -5.14 -0.45
C LEU A 67 -5.78 -3.96 0.16
N LEU A 68 -5.39 -2.73 -0.15
CA LEU A 68 -6.09 -1.52 0.29
C LEU A 68 -7.53 -1.49 -0.24
N ASN A 69 -7.73 -1.82 -1.51
CA ASN A 69 -9.08 -1.87 -2.10
C ASN A 69 -9.95 -2.95 -1.44
N ALA A 70 -9.39 -4.13 -1.16
CA ALA A 70 -10.10 -5.19 -0.44
C ALA A 70 -10.45 -4.78 1.00
N LEU A 71 -9.52 -4.09 1.69
CA LEU A 71 -9.71 -3.59 3.04
C LEU A 71 -10.82 -2.54 3.09
N ARG A 72 -10.76 -1.54 2.21
CA ARG A 72 -11.78 -0.49 2.08
C ARG A 72 -13.16 -1.05 1.69
N GLY A 73 -13.18 -2.06 0.83
CA GLY A 73 -14.42 -2.77 0.47
C GLY A 73 -15.06 -3.51 1.65
N ARG A 74 -14.24 -4.02 2.58
CA ARG A 74 -14.73 -4.69 3.80
C ARG A 74 -15.09 -3.71 4.92
N PHE A 75 -14.43 -2.55 4.97
CA PHE A 75 -14.58 -1.56 6.04
C PHE A 75 -14.94 -0.15 5.49
N PRO A 76 -16.12 0.02 4.85
CA PRO A 76 -16.49 1.29 4.21
C PRO A 76 -16.83 2.43 5.20
N HIS A 77 -17.07 2.11 6.48
CA HIS A 77 -17.55 3.08 7.49
C HIS A 77 -16.46 3.63 8.41
N SER A 78 -15.21 3.15 8.28
CA SER A 78 -14.11 3.56 9.15
C SER A 78 -13.73 5.05 9.02
N GLN A 79 -14.18 5.76 7.99
CA GLN A 79 -14.01 7.22 7.93
C GLN A 79 -15.04 8.01 8.76
N ARG A 80 -16.27 7.50 8.96
CA ARG A 80 -17.34 8.27 9.65
C ARG A 80 -17.29 8.14 11.17
N ASP A 81 -16.81 7.02 11.72
CA ASP A 81 -16.83 6.80 13.17
C ASP A 81 -15.73 7.57 13.93
N ALA A 82 -14.74 8.17 13.24
CA ALA A 82 -13.78 9.08 13.90
C ALA A 82 -14.38 10.46 14.22
N GLU A 83 -15.44 10.88 13.52
CA GLU A 83 -15.99 12.24 13.65
C GLU A 83 -17.18 12.33 14.63
N LEU A 84 -17.64 11.20 15.19
CA LEU A 84 -18.89 11.12 15.97
C LEU A 84 -18.73 10.69 17.44
N GLN A 85 -17.53 10.82 18.03
CA GLN A 85 -17.38 10.75 19.49
C GLN A 85 -17.13 12.15 20.08
N PRO A 86 -18.20 12.92 20.42
CA PRO A 86 -18.10 13.95 21.43
C PRO A 86 -18.09 13.28 22.82
N GLU A 87 -17.17 13.71 23.69
CA GLU A 87 -17.22 13.45 25.14
C GLU A 87 -18.42 14.11 25.82
#